data_AF-A0AA95FPV1-F1
#
_entry.id   AF-A0AA95FPV1-F1
#
_cell.length_a   1.000
_cell.length_b   1.000
_cell.length_c   1.000
_cell.angle_alpha   90.00
_cell.angle_beta   90.00
_cell.angle_gamma   90.00
#
_symmetry.space_group_name_H-M   'P 1'
#
loop_
_entity.id
_entity.type
_entity.pdbx_description
1 polymer ?
#
loop_
_entity_poly.entity_id
_entity_poly.type
_entity_poly.pdbx_seq_one_letter_code
_entity_poly.pdbx_strand_id
1 'polypeptide(L)'
;MRRFPCPCCGHLTLPEGPGDFGLCPVCFWEDDPGQLRRPLSPVGANGISLAEAQQSYRRLGAMSRTFQSRVRAPRPDEPLDAGWRPFDPAVDGNAPELDGDRWPVNPEALYYWRPTSWNGDQHRLSLPPTDETSGDRFVGHLRAEVPELADDIAASERRWGIAHPFDVCERAAGRVLAAYADGDDELALRIVTALLPAVDEHSDLYDPECVHIAFLENEGWYEPALQRRLDRWPAPIRDTLRQQQAHRRR
;
A
#
# COMPACT_ATOMS: atom_id res chain seq x y z
N MET A 1 -21.10 -5.65 5.16
CA MET A 1 -19.63 -5.57 5.10
C MET A 1 -19.12 -5.13 6.46
N ARG A 2 -18.08 -5.78 6.97
CA ARG A 2 -17.38 -5.37 8.20
C ARG A 2 -16.66 -4.06 7.90
N ARG A 3 -16.64 -3.11 8.84
CA ARG A 3 -15.82 -1.89 8.76
C ARG A 3 -14.74 -1.95 9.82
N PHE A 4 -13.62 -1.30 9.52
CA PHE A 4 -12.46 -1.24 10.38
C PHE A 4 -12.27 0.15 10.99
N PRO A 5 -11.70 0.24 12.19
CA PRO A 5 -11.46 1.52 12.85
C PRO A 5 -10.37 2.32 12.16
N CYS A 6 -10.66 3.59 11.88
CA CYS A 6 -9.61 4.54 11.52
C CYS A 6 -8.66 4.74 12.73
N PRO A 7 -7.33 4.60 12.57
CA PRO A 7 -6.41 4.73 13.68
C PRO A 7 -6.35 6.15 14.25
N CYS A 8 -6.65 7.18 13.45
CA CYS A 8 -6.67 8.56 13.90
C CYS A 8 -7.89 8.91 14.77
N CYS A 9 -9.10 8.51 14.36
CA CYS A 9 -10.34 8.94 15.05
C CYS A 9 -11.10 7.82 15.77
N GLY A 10 -10.71 6.57 15.56
CA GLY A 10 -11.31 5.38 16.17
C GLY A 10 -12.65 4.92 15.62
N HIS A 11 -13.31 5.70 14.75
CA HIS A 11 -14.60 5.34 14.18
C HIS A 11 -14.46 4.26 13.11
N LEU A 12 -15.43 3.35 13.04
CA LEU A 12 -15.49 2.28 12.03
C LEU A 12 -15.87 2.85 10.66
N THR A 13 -14.88 3.30 9.89
CA THR A 13 -15.08 3.95 8.59
C THR A 13 -14.36 3.27 7.42
N LEU A 14 -13.35 2.46 7.69
CA LEU A 14 -12.50 1.88 6.66
C LEU A 14 -13.11 0.58 6.12
N PRO A 15 -13.17 0.38 4.79
CA PRO A 15 -13.83 -0.78 4.19
C PRO A 15 -13.00 -2.06 4.27
N GLU A 16 -11.67 -1.98 4.10
CA GLU A 16 -10.82 -3.15 3.85
C GLU A 16 -9.84 -3.40 4.99
N GLY A 17 -9.56 -2.38 5.81
CA GLY A 17 -8.84 -2.53 7.08
C GLY A 17 -7.46 -1.90 7.04
N PRO A 18 -6.62 -2.20 8.05
CA PRO A 18 -5.30 -1.58 8.18
C PRO A 18 -4.47 -1.70 6.91
N GLY A 19 -4.10 -0.56 6.34
CA GLY A 19 -3.27 -0.49 5.15
C GLY A 19 -4.05 -0.49 3.83
N ASP A 20 -5.34 -0.19 3.85
CA ASP A 20 -6.15 -0.03 2.64
C ASP A 20 -5.97 1.31 1.92
N PHE A 21 -5.12 2.20 2.45
CA PHE A 21 -4.87 3.56 1.95
C PHE A 21 -6.16 4.40 1.80
N GLY A 22 -7.25 3.98 2.44
CA GLY A 22 -8.53 4.65 2.39
C GLY A 22 -8.51 5.95 3.19
N LEU A 23 -9.11 7.01 2.62
CA LEU A 23 -9.30 8.27 3.32
C LEU A 23 -10.50 8.19 4.28
N CYS A 24 -10.24 8.35 5.57
CA CYS A 24 -11.30 8.40 6.57
C CYS A 24 -12.16 9.66 6.40
N PRO A 25 -13.47 9.55 6.12
CA PRO A 25 -14.33 10.73 5.91
C PRO A 25 -14.59 11.53 7.20
N VAL A 26 -14.27 10.98 8.36
CA VAL A 26 -14.49 11.63 9.67
C VAL A 26 -13.32 12.52 10.08
N CYS A 27 -12.09 12.15 9.74
CA CYS A 27 -10.91 12.91 10.15
C CYS A 27 -9.92 13.23 9.03
N PHE A 28 -10.14 12.70 7.83
CA PHE A 28 -9.29 12.82 6.63
C PHE A 28 -7.93 12.11 6.69
N TRP A 29 -7.69 11.27 7.70
CA TRP A 29 -6.50 10.42 7.74
C TRP A 29 -6.54 9.37 6.63
N GLU A 30 -5.46 9.24 5.88
CA GLU A 30 -5.23 8.13 4.93
C GLU A 30 -4.65 6.93 5.70
N ASP A 31 -5.23 5.74 5.54
CA ASP A 31 -4.84 4.55 6.29
C ASP A 31 -3.51 3.93 5.83
N ASP A 32 -2.43 4.68 6.04
CA ASP A 32 -1.07 4.27 5.72
C ASP A 32 -0.52 3.26 6.76
N PRO A 33 -0.17 2.03 6.34
CA PRO A 33 0.29 0.99 7.26
C PRO A 33 1.67 1.30 7.84
N GLY A 34 2.49 2.09 7.15
CA GLY A 34 3.80 2.57 7.62
C GLY A 34 3.67 3.47 8.85
N GLN A 35 2.76 4.44 8.78
CA GLN A 35 2.46 5.38 9.84
C GLN A 35 1.63 4.74 10.97
N LEU A 36 0.82 3.71 10.68
CA LEU A 36 0.21 2.90 11.73
C LEU A 36 1.25 2.06 12.49
N ARG A 37 2.21 1.48 11.76
CA ARG A 37 3.32 0.71 12.34
C ARG A 37 4.30 1.59 13.12
N ARG A 38 4.53 2.83 12.67
CA ARG A 38 5.39 3.81 13.32
C ARG A 38 4.60 5.09 13.66
N PRO A 39 3.77 5.09 14.71
CA PRO A 39 2.84 6.20 15.00
C PRO A 39 3.48 7.57 15.28
N LEU A 40 4.79 7.59 15.55
CA LEU A 40 5.59 8.80 15.76
C LEU A 40 6.28 9.29 14.48
N SER A 41 6.27 8.52 13.40
CA SER A 41 6.89 8.90 12.13
C SER A 41 6.01 9.88 11.35
N PRO A 42 6.53 11.07 10.98
CA PRO A 42 5.83 11.95 10.06
C PRO A 42 6.01 11.54 8.59
N VAL A 43 6.88 10.56 8.32
CA VAL A 43 7.13 10.03 6.98
C VAL A 43 5.99 9.09 6.60
N GLY A 44 5.31 9.40 5.50
CA GLY A 44 4.19 8.66 4.94
C GLY A 44 3.23 9.60 4.22
N ALA A 45 2.07 9.07 3.80
CA ALA A 45 1.09 9.81 2.99
C ALA A 45 0.52 11.07 3.67
N ASN A 46 0.45 11.06 5.00
CA ASN A 46 -0.28 12.08 5.76
C ASN A 46 0.54 13.35 6.06
N GLY A 47 1.87 13.32 5.88
CA GLY A 47 2.77 14.46 6.14
C GLY A 47 2.89 14.91 7.61
N ILE A 48 2.20 14.23 8.53
CA ILE A 48 2.28 14.35 9.99
C ILE A 48 2.19 12.96 10.61
N SER A 49 2.67 12.81 11.84
CA SER A 49 2.59 11.51 12.54
C SER A 49 1.16 11.17 12.97
N LEU A 50 0.87 9.87 13.15
CA LEU A 50 -0.43 9.41 13.65
C LEU A 50 -0.74 10.00 15.03
N ALA A 51 0.27 10.07 15.92
CA ALA A 51 0.11 10.66 17.25
C ALA A 51 -0.29 12.15 17.18
N GLU A 52 0.31 12.93 16.27
CA GLU A 52 -0.06 14.33 16.04
C GLU A 52 -1.46 14.48 15.43
N ALA A 53 -1.82 13.59 14.51
CA ALA A 53 -3.14 13.57 13.89
C ALA A 53 -4.25 13.29 14.90
N GLN A 54 -4.06 12.32 15.81
CA GLN A 54 -5.01 12.01 16.89
C GLN A 54 -5.23 13.21 17.82
N GLN A 55 -4.16 13.91 18.19
CA GLN A 55 -4.25 15.13 18.99
C GLN A 55 -4.98 16.24 18.25
N SER A 56 -4.71 16.39 16.96
CA SER A 56 -5.36 17.39 16.11
C SER A 56 -6.85 17.09 15.94
N TYR A 57 -7.23 15.83 15.70
CA TYR A 57 -8.63 15.41 15.60
C TYR A 57 -9.39 15.72 16.89
N ARG A 58 -8.82 15.43 18.06
CA ARG A 58 -9.43 15.77 19.35
C ARG A 58 -9.72 17.25 19.54
N ARG A 59 -8.88 18.14 18.97
CA ARG A 59 -9.05 19.60 19.08
C ARG A 59 -9.92 20.20 17.96
N LEU A 60 -9.86 19.63 16.76
CA LEU A 60 -10.32 20.28 15.52
C LEU A 60 -11.42 19.50 14.79
N GLY A 61 -11.64 18.23 15.13
CA GLY A 61 -12.49 17.32 14.36
C GLY A 61 -11.86 16.83 13.05
N ALA A 62 -10.59 17.12 12.80
CA ALA A 62 -9.84 16.67 11.62
C ALA A 62 -8.37 16.40 11.97
N MET A 63 -7.71 15.55 11.19
CA MET A 63 -6.29 15.18 11.39
C MET A 63 -5.35 16.39 11.35
N SER A 64 -5.74 17.45 10.65
CA SER A 64 -5.00 18.71 10.57
C SER A 64 -5.95 19.88 10.28
N ARG A 65 -5.48 21.12 10.47
CA ARG A 65 -6.27 22.32 10.15
C ARG A 65 -6.59 22.41 8.66
N THR A 66 -5.66 21.98 7.79
CA THR A 66 -5.77 22.05 6.33
C THR A 66 -6.99 21.29 5.80
N PHE A 67 -7.38 20.19 6.46
CA PHE A 67 -8.43 19.29 5.98
C PHE A 67 -9.78 19.44 6.69
N GLN A 68 -9.97 20.47 7.53
CA GLN A 68 -11.24 20.69 8.24
C GLN A 68 -12.46 20.81 7.33
N SER A 69 -12.30 21.35 6.12
CA SER A 69 -13.39 21.46 5.15
C SER A 69 -13.68 20.17 4.38
N ARG A 70 -12.89 19.12 4.58
CA ARG A 70 -12.98 17.83 3.88
C ARG A 70 -13.62 16.72 4.72
N VAL A 71 -13.96 17.00 5.99
CA VAL A 71 -14.49 16.00 6.93
C VAL A 71 -15.98 16.15 7.17
N ARG A 72 -16.61 15.10 7.72
CA ARG A 72 -17.98 15.10 8.21
C ARG A 72 -18.07 14.47 9.60
N ALA A 73 -19.18 14.70 10.30
CA ALA A 73 -19.48 13.94 11.51
C ALA A 73 -19.58 12.43 11.22
N PRO A 74 -19.21 11.57 12.19
CA PRO A 74 -19.45 10.13 12.09
C PRO A 74 -20.96 9.85 12.03
N ARG A 75 -21.34 8.85 11.23
CA ARG A 75 -22.73 8.38 11.11
C ARG A 75 -23.10 7.47 12.29
N PRO A 76 -24.41 7.25 12.56
CA PRO A 76 -24.84 6.34 13.61
C PRO A 76 -24.32 4.89 13.45
N ASP A 77 -24.05 4.45 12.22
CA ASP A 77 -23.49 3.14 11.87
C ASP A 77 -21.95 3.12 11.81
N GLU A 78 -21.29 4.19 12.23
CA GLU A 78 -19.83 4.31 12.33
C GLU A 78 -19.43 4.54 13.79
N PRO A 79 -19.72 3.60 14.72
CA PRO A 79 -19.38 3.79 16.13
C PRO A 79 -17.87 3.83 16.34
N LEU A 80 -17.45 4.37 17.49
CA LEU A 80 -16.08 4.23 17.96
C LEU A 80 -15.79 2.74 18.26
N ASP A 81 -14.64 2.24 17.84
CA ASP A 81 -14.19 0.91 18.23
C ASP A 81 -14.01 0.81 19.75
N ALA A 82 -14.52 -0.26 20.34
CA ALA A 82 -14.60 -0.41 21.79
C ALA A 82 -13.22 -0.42 22.49
N GLY A 83 -12.16 -0.84 21.78
CA GLY A 83 -10.80 -0.86 22.32
C GLY A 83 -9.99 0.39 21.98
N TRP A 84 -10.49 1.25 21.08
CA TRP A 84 -9.70 2.37 20.58
C TRP A 84 -9.37 3.36 21.69
N ARG A 85 -8.09 3.71 21.75
CA ARG A 85 -7.55 4.77 22.61
C ARG A 85 -6.46 5.52 21.84
N PRO A 86 -6.19 6.80 22.16
CA PRO A 86 -5.04 7.50 21.62
C PRO A 86 -3.73 6.76 21.90
N PHE A 87 -2.78 6.91 21.00
CA PHE A 87 -1.42 6.39 21.12
C PHE A 87 -0.74 7.02 22.33
N ASP A 88 -0.16 6.18 23.19
CA ASP A 88 0.63 6.60 24.34
C ASP A 88 2.09 6.22 24.09
N PRO A 89 2.97 7.18 23.77
CA PRO A 89 4.38 6.90 23.48
C PRO A 89 5.12 6.19 24.62
N ALA A 90 4.68 6.34 25.87
CA ALA A 90 5.32 5.68 27.01
C ALA A 90 4.97 4.19 27.11
N VAL A 91 3.82 3.79 26.59
CA VAL A 91 3.32 2.40 26.63
C VAL A 91 3.55 1.71 25.28
N ASP A 92 3.27 2.41 24.19
CA ASP A 92 3.20 1.86 22.83
C ASP A 92 4.46 2.15 21.99
N GLY A 93 5.34 3.05 22.44
CA GLY A 93 6.49 3.53 21.66
C GLY A 93 7.77 2.69 21.73
N ASN A 94 7.84 1.71 22.63
CA ASN A 94 9.06 0.91 22.91
C ASN A 94 8.87 -0.58 22.58
N ALA A 95 8.41 -0.91 21.37
CA ALA A 95 8.30 -2.29 20.90
C ALA A 95 9.40 -2.60 19.87
N PRO A 96 10.52 -3.27 20.27
CA PRO A 96 11.63 -3.62 19.38
C PRO A 96 11.20 -4.39 18.13
N GLU A 97 10.10 -5.11 18.22
CA GLU A 97 9.57 -5.92 17.14
C GLU A 97 9.07 -5.04 15.96
N LEU A 98 8.81 -3.73 16.17
CA LEU A 98 8.40 -2.79 15.11
C LEU A 98 9.55 -2.39 14.18
N ASP A 99 10.80 -2.74 14.50
CA ASP A 99 12.01 -2.26 13.80
C ASP A 99 12.57 -3.18 12.70
N GLY A 100 11.98 -4.37 12.47
CA GLY A 100 12.42 -5.30 11.42
C GLY A 100 11.82 -5.07 10.03
N ASP A 101 12.21 -5.86 9.02
CA ASP A 101 11.62 -5.75 7.66
C ASP A 101 10.33 -6.56 7.48
N ARG A 102 9.97 -7.36 8.49
CA ARG A 102 8.82 -8.26 8.46
C ARG A 102 7.52 -7.53 8.80
N TRP A 103 6.46 -7.80 8.06
CA TRP A 103 5.11 -7.29 8.27
C TRP A 103 4.19 -8.39 8.82
N PRO A 104 3.09 -8.04 9.52
CA PRO A 104 2.22 -9.02 10.13
C PRO A 104 1.34 -9.64 9.03
N VAL A 105 1.07 -10.94 9.11
CA VAL A 105 0.16 -11.59 8.16
C VAL A 105 -1.24 -11.00 8.31
N ASN A 106 -1.73 -10.83 9.54
CA ASN A 106 -2.97 -10.13 9.81
C ASN A 106 -2.69 -8.64 10.11
N PRO A 107 -3.14 -7.70 9.25
CA PRO A 107 -2.90 -6.27 9.44
C PRO A 107 -3.53 -5.68 10.71
N GLU A 108 -4.57 -6.31 11.29
CA GLU A 108 -5.14 -5.87 12.58
C GLU A 108 -4.12 -5.96 13.74
N ALA A 109 -3.02 -6.69 13.58
CA ALA A 109 -1.90 -6.69 14.53
C ALA A 109 -1.14 -5.35 14.58
N LEU A 110 -1.34 -4.45 13.62
CA LEU A 110 -0.79 -3.09 13.65
C LEU A 110 -1.56 -2.15 14.60
N TYR A 111 -2.78 -2.50 14.99
CA TYR A 111 -3.55 -1.69 15.94
C TYR A 111 -2.96 -1.80 17.35
N TYR A 112 -2.13 -0.84 17.74
CA TYR A 112 -1.44 -0.78 19.05
C TYR A 112 -2.38 -0.93 20.27
N TRP A 113 -3.67 -0.63 20.11
CA TRP A 113 -4.65 -0.77 21.20
C TRP A 113 -5.29 -2.16 21.31
N ARG A 114 -4.99 -3.08 20.38
CA ARG A 114 -5.52 -4.45 20.40
C ARG A 114 -4.62 -5.38 21.22
N PRO A 115 -5.17 -6.40 21.89
CA PRO A 115 -4.37 -7.43 22.56
C PRO A 115 -3.49 -8.25 21.60
N THR A 116 -3.89 -8.31 20.34
CA THR A 116 -3.15 -8.94 19.24
C THR A 116 -2.09 -8.03 18.64
N SER A 117 -1.91 -6.82 19.18
CA SER A 117 -0.91 -5.90 18.67
C SER A 117 0.46 -6.52 18.82
N TRP A 118 1.10 -6.70 17.66
CA TRP A 118 2.53 -6.91 17.48
C TRP A 118 3.27 -7.60 18.64
N ASN A 119 2.82 -8.81 19.00
CA ASN A 119 3.27 -9.54 20.18
C ASN A 119 4.23 -10.72 19.86
N GLY A 120 4.74 -10.78 18.64
CA GLY A 120 5.60 -11.86 18.13
C GLY A 120 4.86 -13.05 17.50
N ASP A 121 3.55 -13.19 17.75
CA ASP A 121 2.71 -14.28 17.24
C ASP A 121 1.84 -13.88 16.03
N GLN A 122 2.06 -12.69 15.45
CA GLN A 122 1.24 -12.14 14.35
C GLN A 122 1.15 -13.05 13.10
N HIS A 123 2.10 -13.96 12.90
CA HIS A 123 2.08 -14.93 11.80
C HIS A 123 1.17 -16.14 12.06
N ARG A 124 0.66 -16.28 13.29
CA ARG A 124 -0.32 -17.31 13.70
C ARG A 124 -1.76 -16.80 13.63
N LEU A 125 -1.96 -15.49 13.48
CA LEU A 125 -3.28 -14.91 13.34
C LEU A 125 -3.78 -15.18 11.92
N SER A 126 -4.93 -15.84 11.80
CA SER A 126 -5.62 -15.96 10.53
C SER A 126 -5.93 -14.57 9.99
N LEU A 127 -5.82 -14.41 8.68
CA LEU A 127 -6.36 -13.24 7.99
C LEU A 127 -7.85 -13.12 8.32
N PRO A 128 -8.36 -11.89 8.50
CA PRO A 128 -9.80 -11.67 8.47
C PRO A 128 -10.34 -12.24 7.16
N PRO A 129 -11.50 -12.91 7.15
CA PRO A 129 -12.11 -13.33 5.89
C PRO A 129 -12.42 -12.08 5.07
N THR A 130 -11.71 -11.92 3.96
CA THR A 130 -11.94 -10.92 2.91
C THR A 130 -12.27 -11.63 1.62
N ASP A 131 -13.08 -10.99 0.78
CA ASP A 131 -13.28 -11.47 -0.58
C ASP A 131 -11.97 -11.25 -1.36
N GLU A 132 -11.71 -12.10 -2.36
CA GLU A 132 -10.55 -11.98 -3.23
C GLU A 132 -10.61 -10.66 -4.02
N THR A 133 -9.57 -9.83 -3.87
CA THR A 133 -9.47 -8.53 -4.54
C THR A 133 -9.05 -8.69 -6.01
N SER A 134 -9.17 -7.63 -6.82
CA SER A 134 -8.60 -7.62 -8.17
C SER A 134 -7.08 -7.75 -8.14
N GLY A 135 -6.41 -7.15 -7.15
CA GLY A 135 -4.97 -7.30 -6.93
C GLY A 135 -4.55 -8.73 -6.63
N ASP A 136 -5.31 -9.46 -5.79
CA ASP A 136 -5.05 -10.88 -5.51
C ASP A 136 -5.11 -11.73 -6.79
N ARG A 137 -6.17 -11.53 -7.59
CA ARG A 137 -6.31 -12.20 -8.89
C ARG A 137 -5.19 -11.81 -9.84
N PHE A 138 -4.79 -10.55 -9.85
CA PHE A 138 -3.73 -10.05 -10.71
C PHE A 138 -2.36 -10.65 -10.36
N VAL A 139 -2.03 -10.78 -9.07
CA VAL A 139 -0.82 -11.50 -8.65
C VAL A 139 -0.88 -12.98 -9.02
N GLY A 140 -2.07 -13.60 -8.94
CA GLY A 140 -2.32 -14.94 -9.47
C GLY A 140 -2.05 -15.05 -10.97
N HIS A 141 -2.48 -14.04 -11.75
CA HIS A 141 -2.19 -13.93 -13.18
C HIS A 141 -0.68 -13.82 -13.46
N LEU A 142 0.05 -12.93 -12.75
CA LEU A 142 1.50 -12.79 -12.91
C LEU A 142 2.25 -14.09 -12.60
N ARG A 143 1.81 -14.82 -11.57
CA ARG A 143 2.37 -16.14 -11.23
C ARG A 143 2.21 -17.16 -12.35
N ALA A 144 1.11 -17.09 -13.11
CA ALA A 144 0.84 -18.01 -14.21
C ALA A 144 1.59 -17.63 -15.49
N GLU A 145 1.59 -16.34 -15.84
CA GLU A 145 2.12 -15.85 -17.13
C GLU A 145 3.63 -15.57 -17.11
N VAL A 146 4.23 -15.33 -15.94
CA VAL A 146 5.63 -14.93 -15.81
C VAL A 146 6.36 -15.74 -14.73
N PRO A 147 6.81 -16.97 -15.05
CA PRO A 147 7.53 -17.83 -14.10
C PRO A 147 8.79 -17.19 -13.49
N GLU A 148 9.42 -16.26 -14.21
CA GLU A 148 10.62 -15.55 -13.77
C GLU A 148 10.39 -14.65 -12.55
N LEU A 149 9.13 -14.29 -12.25
CA LEU A 149 8.75 -13.52 -11.05
C LEU A 149 8.48 -14.42 -9.83
N ALA A 150 8.66 -15.74 -9.92
CA ALA A 150 8.35 -16.66 -8.81
C ALA A 150 9.10 -16.31 -7.51
N ASP A 151 10.39 -15.98 -7.60
CA ASP A 151 11.20 -15.61 -6.45
C ASP A 151 10.81 -14.23 -5.88
N ASP A 152 10.42 -13.30 -6.76
CA ASP A 152 9.95 -11.96 -6.40
C ASP A 152 8.61 -12.03 -5.64
N ILE A 153 7.68 -12.84 -6.14
CA ILE A 153 6.39 -13.12 -5.49
C ILE A 153 6.61 -13.81 -4.14
N ALA A 154 7.47 -14.84 -4.09
CA ALA A 154 7.79 -15.53 -2.84
C ALA A 154 8.49 -14.61 -1.83
N ALA A 155 9.27 -13.63 -2.30
CA ALA A 155 9.88 -12.62 -1.44
C ALA A 155 8.83 -11.67 -0.85
N SER A 156 7.83 -11.26 -1.65
CA SER A 156 6.69 -10.50 -1.17
C SER A 156 5.91 -11.28 -0.09
N GLU A 157 5.61 -12.56 -0.33
CA GLU A 157 4.94 -13.43 0.66
C GLU A 157 5.72 -13.56 1.97
N ARG A 158 7.05 -13.70 1.91
CA ARG A 158 7.88 -13.76 3.12
C ARG A 158 7.85 -12.44 3.91
N ARG A 159 7.80 -11.31 3.19
CA ARG A 159 7.81 -9.98 3.78
C ARG A 159 6.46 -9.61 4.39
N TRP A 160 5.39 -9.84 3.64
CA TRP A 160 4.03 -9.37 3.92
C TRP A 160 3.08 -10.45 4.43
N GLY A 161 3.48 -11.72 4.41
CA GLY A 161 2.62 -12.86 4.75
C GLY A 161 1.72 -13.31 3.60
N ILE A 162 1.52 -12.46 2.61
CA ILE A 162 0.80 -12.67 1.36
C ILE A 162 1.58 -12.04 0.21
N ALA A 163 1.26 -12.41 -1.03
CA ALA A 163 1.86 -11.77 -2.19
C ALA A 163 1.19 -10.41 -2.44
N HIS A 164 1.72 -9.35 -1.83
CA HIS A 164 1.15 -8.00 -1.93
C HIS A 164 1.37 -7.42 -3.33
N PRO A 165 0.32 -7.02 -4.08
CA PRO A 165 0.42 -6.55 -5.47
C PRO A 165 1.45 -5.41 -5.62
N PHE A 166 1.35 -4.37 -4.81
CA PHE A 166 2.31 -3.25 -4.82
C PHE A 166 3.77 -3.71 -4.72
N ASP A 167 4.15 -4.51 -3.71
CA ASP A 167 5.52 -5.01 -3.54
C ASP A 167 5.95 -5.93 -4.69
N VAL A 168 5.02 -6.72 -5.25
CA VAL A 168 5.30 -7.55 -6.44
C VAL A 168 5.60 -6.69 -7.66
N CYS A 169 4.83 -5.64 -7.92
CA CYS A 169 5.05 -4.73 -9.04
C CYS A 169 6.33 -3.88 -8.87
N GLU A 170 6.64 -3.43 -7.65
CA GLU A 170 7.91 -2.74 -7.35
C GLU A 170 9.12 -3.64 -7.67
N ARG A 171 9.05 -4.93 -7.28
CA ARG A 171 10.08 -5.92 -7.62
C ARG A 171 10.14 -6.21 -9.12
N ALA A 172 8.98 -6.33 -9.77
CA ALA A 172 8.90 -6.53 -11.21
C ALA A 172 9.58 -5.39 -11.98
N ALA A 173 9.49 -4.14 -11.49
CA ALA A 173 10.22 -3.02 -12.07
C ALA A 173 11.73 -3.23 -12.00
N GLY A 174 12.25 -3.62 -10.83
CA GLY A 174 13.65 -4.00 -10.66
C GLY A 174 14.08 -5.13 -11.59
N ARG A 175 13.22 -6.15 -11.76
CA ARG A 175 13.46 -7.29 -12.66
C ARG A 175 13.56 -6.88 -14.12
N VAL A 176 12.67 -6.01 -14.59
CA VAL A 176 12.67 -5.50 -15.98
C VAL A 176 13.89 -4.61 -16.23
N LEU A 177 14.27 -3.76 -15.26
CA LEU A 177 15.49 -2.96 -15.36
C LEU A 177 16.74 -3.83 -15.47
N ALA A 178 16.84 -4.88 -14.64
CA ALA A 178 17.93 -5.84 -14.70
C ALA A 178 17.96 -6.59 -16.05
N ALA A 179 16.81 -7.06 -16.53
CA ALA A 179 16.70 -7.71 -17.84
C ALA A 179 17.21 -6.79 -18.98
N TYR A 180 16.89 -5.49 -18.95
CA TYR A 180 17.44 -4.54 -19.93
C TYR A 180 18.94 -4.27 -19.81
N ALA A 181 19.48 -4.30 -18.59
CA ALA A 181 20.92 -4.19 -18.38
C ALA A 181 21.65 -5.41 -18.97
N ASP A 182 21.06 -6.60 -18.84
CA ASP A 182 21.61 -7.87 -19.34
C ASP A 182 21.33 -8.10 -20.84
N GLY A 183 20.51 -7.25 -21.46
CA GLY A 183 20.15 -7.34 -22.88
C GLY A 183 19.01 -8.33 -23.18
N ASP A 184 18.31 -8.82 -22.15
CA ASP A 184 17.14 -9.68 -22.25
C ASP A 184 15.87 -8.85 -22.48
N ASP A 185 15.76 -8.31 -23.69
CA ASP A 185 14.61 -7.51 -24.10
C ASP A 185 13.31 -8.34 -24.14
N GLU A 186 13.39 -9.66 -24.32
CA GLU A 186 12.23 -10.56 -24.40
C GLU A 186 11.59 -10.74 -23.02
N LEU A 187 12.38 -11.01 -21.98
CA LEU A 187 11.88 -11.09 -20.61
C LEU A 187 11.24 -9.77 -20.17
N ALA A 188 11.92 -8.66 -20.44
CA ALA A 188 11.41 -7.32 -20.12
C ALA A 188 10.05 -7.06 -20.77
N LEU A 189 9.89 -7.35 -22.07
CA LEU A 189 8.62 -7.19 -22.77
C LEU A 189 7.54 -8.16 -22.26
N ARG A 190 7.91 -9.40 -21.90
CA ARG A 190 6.97 -10.38 -21.34
C ARG A 190 6.37 -9.89 -20.03
N ILE A 191 7.22 -9.44 -19.10
CA ILE A 191 6.78 -8.88 -17.81
C ILE A 191 5.85 -7.69 -18.05
N VAL A 192 6.28 -6.69 -18.84
CA VAL A 192 5.47 -5.48 -19.10
C VAL A 192 4.15 -5.81 -19.79
N THR A 193 4.13 -6.80 -20.69
CA THR A 193 2.89 -7.25 -21.34
C THR A 193 1.94 -7.90 -20.34
N ALA A 194 2.43 -8.72 -19.41
CA ALA A 194 1.61 -9.33 -18.36
C ALA A 194 1.02 -8.29 -17.38
N LEU A 195 1.57 -7.08 -17.33
CA LEU A 195 1.02 -5.99 -16.52
C LEU A 195 -0.17 -5.27 -17.16
N LEU A 196 -0.46 -5.51 -18.45
CA LEU A 196 -1.52 -4.79 -19.18
C LEU A 196 -2.92 -4.87 -18.55
N PRO A 197 -3.40 -6.02 -18.04
CA PRO A 197 -4.74 -6.08 -17.46
C PRO A 197 -4.91 -5.15 -16.25
N ALA A 198 -3.84 -4.90 -15.48
CA ALA A 198 -3.92 -4.07 -14.28
C ALA A 198 -4.11 -2.57 -14.55
N VAL A 199 -3.92 -2.11 -15.80
CA VAL A 199 -4.17 -0.72 -16.21
C VAL A 199 -5.45 -0.55 -17.04
N ASP A 200 -6.18 -1.63 -17.30
CA ASP A 200 -7.46 -1.61 -18.00
C ASP A 200 -8.61 -1.56 -16.98
N GLU A 201 -9.31 -0.43 -16.89
CA GLU A 201 -10.42 -0.21 -15.95
C GLU A 201 -11.61 -1.17 -16.13
N HIS A 202 -11.66 -1.91 -17.25
CA HIS A 202 -12.67 -2.91 -17.54
C HIS A 202 -12.22 -4.34 -17.21
N SER A 203 -10.96 -4.54 -16.84
CA SER A 203 -10.43 -5.84 -16.45
C SER A 203 -10.85 -6.22 -15.03
N ASP A 204 -11.12 -7.50 -14.81
CA ASP A 204 -11.28 -8.09 -13.47
C ASP A 204 -9.97 -8.16 -12.67
N LEU A 205 -8.85 -7.87 -13.34
CA LEU A 205 -7.49 -7.75 -12.80
C LEU A 205 -7.05 -6.29 -12.65
N TYR A 206 -7.95 -5.31 -12.79
CA TYR A 206 -7.63 -3.90 -12.67
C TYR A 206 -7.02 -3.57 -11.30
N ASP A 207 -5.78 -3.11 -11.30
CA ASP A 207 -5.00 -2.72 -10.13
C ASP A 207 -4.01 -1.60 -10.53
N PRO A 208 -4.51 -0.36 -10.67
CA PRO A 208 -3.70 0.74 -11.17
C PRO A 208 -2.59 1.14 -10.19
N GLU A 209 -2.72 0.84 -8.90
CA GLU A 209 -1.69 1.17 -7.90
C GLU A 209 -0.45 0.31 -8.10
N CYS A 210 -0.63 -0.98 -8.38
CA CYS A 210 0.46 -1.89 -8.72
C CYS A 210 1.29 -1.32 -9.89
N VAL A 211 0.65 -0.88 -10.98
CA VAL A 211 1.39 -0.46 -12.18
C VAL A 211 1.77 1.01 -12.16
N HIS A 212 0.81 1.92 -12.00
CA HIS A 212 1.05 3.36 -12.15
C HIS A 212 1.92 3.94 -11.04
N ILE A 213 1.85 3.37 -9.84
CA ILE A 213 2.63 3.82 -8.70
C ILE A 213 3.80 2.87 -8.51
N ALA A 214 3.58 1.62 -8.10
CA ALA A 214 4.67 0.74 -7.65
C ALA A 214 5.67 0.40 -8.77
N PHE A 215 5.18 0.02 -9.96
CA PHE A 215 6.05 -0.34 -11.08
C PHE A 215 6.68 0.89 -11.75
N LEU A 216 5.87 1.91 -12.09
CA LEU A 216 6.32 3.04 -12.92
C LEU A 216 7.06 4.16 -12.18
N GLU A 217 7.00 4.24 -10.84
CA GLU A 217 7.75 5.27 -10.10
C GLU A 217 9.25 4.99 -9.95
N ASN A 218 9.72 3.79 -10.33
CA ASN A 218 11.14 3.45 -10.24
C ASN A 218 12.02 4.42 -11.05
N GLU A 219 13.02 5.01 -10.40
CA GLU A 219 13.88 6.04 -11.02
C GLU A 219 14.73 5.52 -12.19
N GLY A 220 14.95 4.20 -12.27
CA GLY A 220 15.66 3.58 -13.39
C GLY A 220 15.00 3.88 -14.74
N TRP A 221 13.69 4.07 -14.80
CA TRP A 221 12.97 4.37 -16.05
C TRP A 221 13.36 5.69 -16.71
N TYR A 222 14.01 6.58 -15.97
CA TYR A 222 14.39 7.90 -16.44
C TYR A 222 15.77 7.90 -17.13
N GLU A 223 16.48 6.78 -17.11
CA GLU A 223 17.80 6.66 -17.73
C GLU A 223 17.74 6.82 -19.27
N PRO A 224 18.56 7.72 -19.87
CA PRO A 224 18.57 7.95 -21.32
C PRO A 224 18.80 6.69 -22.16
N ALA A 225 19.58 5.74 -21.66
CA ALA A 225 19.90 4.49 -22.35
C ALA A 225 18.70 3.56 -22.53
N LEU A 226 17.70 3.66 -21.64
CA LEU A 226 16.50 2.82 -21.68
C LEU A 226 15.41 3.38 -22.58
N GLN A 227 15.44 4.68 -22.90
CA GLN A 227 14.32 5.36 -23.57
C GLN A 227 13.93 4.73 -24.91
N ARG A 228 14.90 4.29 -25.71
CA ARG A 228 14.63 3.59 -27.00
C ARG A 228 14.00 2.21 -26.80
N ARG A 229 14.29 1.55 -25.68
CA ARG A 229 13.70 0.25 -25.35
C ARG A 229 12.23 0.40 -24.95
N LEU A 230 11.94 1.44 -24.17
CA LEU A 230 10.58 1.80 -23.72
C LEU A 230 9.62 2.07 -24.89
N ASP A 231 10.13 2.53 -26.04
CA ASP A 231 9.28 2.80 -27.21
C ASP A 231 8.60 1.52 -27.76
N ARG A 232 9.14 0.34 -27.42
CA ARG A 232 8.58 -0.97 -27.78
C ARG A 232 7.54 -1.49 -26.77
N TRP A 233 7.36 -0.81 -25.64
CA TRP A 233 6.35 -1.21 -24.67
C TRP A 233 4.94 -1.04 -25.23
N PRO A 234 3.97 -1.85 -24.77
CA PRO A 234 2.56 -1.60 -24.99
C PRO A 234 2.17 -0.15 -24.67
N ALA A 235 1.33 0.45 -25.52
CA ALA A 235 1.00 1.87 -25.44
C ALA A 235 0.42 2.31 -24.08
N PRO A 236 -0.52 1.58 -23.44
CA PRO A 236 -1.11 2.02 -22.17
C PRO A 236 -0.07 2.30 -21.07
N ILE A 237 0.88 1.38 -20.88
CA ILE A 237 1.91 1.51 -19.84
C ILE A 237 2.97 2.54 -20.26
N ARG A 238 3.42 2.49 -21.53
CA ARG A 238 4.41 3.42 -22.06
C ARG A 238 3.95 4.87 -21.95
N ASP A 239 2.72 5.15 -22.37
CA ASP A 239 2.21 6.51 -22.48
C ASP A 239 1.99 7.11 -21.07
N THR A 240 1.56 6.30 -20.10
CA THR A 240 1.51 6.70 -18.67
C THR A 240 2.89 7.09 -18.15
N LEU A 241 3.93 6.27 -18.38
CA LEU A 241 5.29 6.59 -17.97
C LEU A 241 5.79 7.91 -18.60
N ARG A 242 5.52 8.12 -19.89
CA ARG A 242 5.88 9.37 -20.59
C ARG A 242 5.20 10.59 -19.96
N GLN A 243 3.94 10.47 -19.57
CA GLN A 243 3.22 11.53 -18.88
C GLN A 243 3.87 11.88 -17.53
N GLN A 244 4.24 10.88 -16.73
CA GLN A 244 4.93 11.08 -15.46
C GLN A 244 6.30 11.74 -15.64
N GLN A 245 7.09 11.29 -16.64
CA GLN A 245 8.37 11.90 -17.00
C GLN A 245 8.22 13.38 -17.39
N ALA A 246 7.17 13.72 -18.14
CA ALA A 246 6.89 15.10 -18.51
C ALA A 246 6.49 15.96 -17.30
N HIS A 247 5.78 15.39 -16.33
CA HIS A 247 5.39 16.09 -15.10
C HIS A 247 6.61 16.41 -14.23
N ARG A 248 7.51 15.45 -14.00
CA ARG A 248 8.72 15.66 -13.17
C ARG A 248 9.72 16.66 -13.75
N ARG A 249 9.67 16.96 -15.04
CA ARG A 249 10.54 17.95 -15.70
C ARG A 249 10.03 19.39 -15.58
N ARG A 250 8.81 19.60 -15.09
CA ARG A 250 8.22 20.92 -14.86
C ARG A 250 8.53 21.41 -13.47
#